data_AF-A0A7K2QAC2-F1
#
_entry.id   AF-A0A7K2QAC2-F1
#
_cell.length_a   1.000
_cell.length_b   1.000
_cell.length_c   1.000
_cell.angle_alpha   90.00
_cell.angle_beta   90.00
_cell.angle_gamma   90.00
#
_symmetry.space_group_name_H-M   'P 1'
#
loop_
_entity.id
_entity.type
_entity.pdbx_description
1 polymer ?
#
loop_
_entity_poly.entity_id
_entity_poly.type
_entity_poly.pdbx_seq_one_letter_code
_entity_poly.pdbx_strand_id
1 'polypeptide(L)'
;MTAEADQSSTAAADTLQEWIARYRQVPLGDDSWAYASFAELVARHGRAYEPAAWPMPDAQHPGRCFHVARRWAEQAGWTYVEGFVLVPSEIPFSGFEHAWCLTSEGRVADPALPDGWATAYFGVPLSDRFCREQRALRGTDAVLTFDPVKFWEGANTTILRQGLPSYAVSLPEHTA
;
A
#
# COMPACT_ATOMS: atom_id res chain seq x y z
N MET A 1 -7.06 -30.04 2.71
CA MET A 1 -6.20 -29.29 3.65
C MET A 1 -6.16 -27.80 3.25
N THR A 2 -7.31 -27.22 2.86
CA THR A 2 -7.42 -25.90 2.21
C THR A 2 -8.35 -24.94 2.97
N ALA A 3 -9.28 -25.45 3.78
CA ALA A 3 -10.29 -24.63 4.45
C ALA A 3 -9.75 -23.79 5.62
N GLU A 4 -8.71 -24.27 6.33
CA GLU A 4 -8.14 -23.55 7.49
C GLU A 4 -7.26 -22.37 7.08
N ALA A 5 -6.50 -22.50 5.98
CA ALA A 5 -5.66 -21.43 5.45
C ALA A 5 -6.52 -20.28 4.89
N ASP A 6 -7.61 -20.61 4.20
CA ASP A 6 -8.56 -19.66 3.61
C ASP A 6 -9.32 -18.84 4.68
N GLN A 7 -9.72 -19.48 5.78
CA GLN A 7 -10.35 -18.81 6.93
C GLN A 7 -9.38 -17.89 7.69
N SER A 8 -8.12 -18.30 7.84
CA SER A 8 -7.10 -17.50 8.52
C SER A 8 -6.73 -16.23 7.73
N SER A 9 -6.59 -16.36 6.41
CA SER A 9 -6.34 -15.23 5.50
C SER A 9 -7.49 -14.21 5.53
N THR A 10 -8.73 -14.69 5.45
CA THR A 10 -9.93 -13.84 5.55
C THR A 10 -9.98 -13.09 6.89
N ALA A 11 -9.71 -13.78 8.01
CA ALA A 11 -9.70 -13.17 9.33
C ALA A 11 -8.61 -12.09 9.49
N ALA A 12 -7.43 -12.28 8.88
CA ALA A 12 -6.36 -11.28 8.91
C ALA A 12 -6.71 -10.05 8.07
N ALA A 13 -7.31 -10.25 6.89
CA ALA A 13 -7.80 -9.15 6.04
C ALA A 13 -8.90 -8.34 6.74
N ASP A 14 -9.85 -9.00 7.41
CA ASP A 14 -10.91 -8.34 8.18
C ASP A 14 -10.33 -7.53 9.35
N THR A 15 -9.37 -8.12 10.09
CA THR A 15 -8.67 -7.43 11.18
C THR A 15 -7.96 -6.17 10.69
N LEU A 16 -7.30 -6.22 9.53
CA LEU A 16 -6.65 -5.07 8.93
C LEU A 16 -7.66 -4.00 8.51
N GLN A 17 -8.79 -4.38 7.91
CA GLN A 17 -9.84 -3.43 7.53
C GLN A 17 -10.47 -2.75 8.75
N GLU A 18 -10.71 -3.48 9.84
CA GLU A 18 -11.18 -2.91 11.11
C GLU A 18 -10.17 -1.92 11.69
N TRP A 19 -8.88 -2.26 11.64
CA TRP A 19 -7.81 -1.36 12.06
C TRP A 19 -7.80 -0.07 11.21
N ILE A 20 -7.91 -0.18 9.88
CA ILE A 20 -8.00 0.98 8.97
C ILE A 20 -9.26 1.81 9.30
N ALA A 21 -10.39 1.16 9.56
CA ALA A 21 -11.65 1.82 9.89
C ALA A 21 -11.59 2.61 11.21
N ARG A 22 -10.74 2.18 12.15
CA ARG A 22 -10.42 2.92 13.37
C ARG A 22 -9.41 4.03 13.11
N TYR A 23 -8.36 3.77 12.34
CA TYR A 23 -7.30 4.73 12.05
C TYR A 23 -7.81 5.94 11.25
N ARG A 24 -8.77 5.76 10.33
CA ARG A 24 -9.38 6.86 9.56
C ARG A 24 -10.19 7.86 10.39
N GLN A 25 -10.48 7.57 11.67
CA GLN A 25 -11.20 8.49 12.56
C GLN A 25 -10.33 9.68 13.03
N VAL A 26 -9.05 9.70 12.64
CA VAL A 26 -8.13 10.82 12.87
C VAL A 26 -7.97 11.61 11.55
N PRO A 27 -8.86 12.58 11.25
CA PRO A 27 -8.82 13.30 10.00
C PRO A 27 -7.62 14.27 9.94
N LEU A 28 -7.07 14.42 8.73
CA LEU A 28 -6.10 15.47 8.38
C LEU A 28 -6.79 16.70 7.77
N GLY A 29 -7.95 16.51 7.15
CA GLY A 29 -8.72 17.55 6.46
C GLY A 29 -10.10 17.81 7.07
N ASP A 30 -10.87 18.69 6.42
CA ASP A 30 -12.27 18.96 6.74
C ASP A 30 -13.23 18.27 5.74
N ASP A 31 -14.53 18.42 5.95
CA ASP A 31 -15.59 17.76 5.17
C ASP A 31 -15.62 18.15 3.67
N SER A 32 -14.82 19.14 3.23
CA SER A 32 -14.70 19.51 1.81
C SER A 32 -13.71 18.65 1.03
N TRP A 33 -12.85 17.87 1.72
CA TRP A 33 -11.85 17.04 1.07
C TRP A 33 -12.48 15.77 0.49
N ALA A 34 -12.03 15.35 -0.68
CA ALA A 34 -12.46 14.07 -1.26
C ALA A 34 -12.16 12.87 -0.33
N TYR A 35 -11.08 12.95 0.44
CA TYR A 35 -10.71 12.01 1.49
C TYR A 35 -10.16 12.79 2.70
N ALA A 36 -10.71 12.57 3.89
CA ALA A 36 -10.27 13.22 5.12
C ALA A 36 -8.90 12.70 5.62
N SER A 37 -8.44 11.54 5.15
CA SER A 37 -7.13 10.96 5.49
C SER A 37 -6.64 9.97 4.43
N PHE A 38 -5.36 9.58 4.49
CA PHE A 38 -4.81 8.48 3.67
C PHE A 38 -5.57 7.17 3.93
N ALA A 39 -5.92 6.88 5.18
CA ALA A 39 -6.69 5.71 5.54
C ALA A 39 -8.09 5.68 4.92
N GLU A 40 -8.76 6.83 4.79
CA GLU A 40 -10.03 6.91 4.08
C GLU A 40 -9.86 6.66 2.57
N LEU A 41 -8.81 7.21 1.96
CA LEU A 41 -8.48 6.96 0.55
C LEU A 41 -8.25 5.46 0.32
N VAL A 42 -7.41 4.83 1.15
CA VAL A 42 -7.14 3.39 1.07
C VAL A 42 -8.40 2.59 1.32
N ALA A 43 -9.23 2.93 2.32
CA ALA A 43 -10.49 2.23 2.57
C ALA A 43 -11.46 2.28 1.36
N ARG A 44 -11.40 3.33 0.53
CA ARG A 44 -12.29 3.50 -0.63
C ARG A 44 -11.77 2.83 -1.89
N HIS A 45 -10.46 2.80 -2.11
CA HIS A 45 -9.84 2.34 -3.37
C HIS A 45 -8.93 1.13 -3.23
N GLY A 46 -8.66 0.72 -2.00
CA GLY A 46 -7.75 -0.36 -1.67
C GLY A 46 -8.36 -1.72 -1.94
N ARG A 47 -7.47 -2.70 -2.06
CA ARG A 47 -7.79 -4.12 -2.21
C ARG A 47 -6.99 -4.91 -1.20
N ALA A 48 -7.56 -6.02 -0.74
CA ALA A 48 -6.86 -6.99 0.09
C ALA A 48 -5.90 -7.81 -0.77
N TYR A 49 -4.74 -8.13 -0.22
CA TYR A 49 -3.78 -9.05 -0.83
C TYR A 49 -3.19 -9.99 0.22
N GLU A 50 -2.91 -11.20 -0.24
CA GLU A 50 -2.25 -12.22 0.56
C GLU A 50 -0.75 -12.02 0.61
N PRO A 51 -0.11 -12.25 1.78
CA PRO A 51 1.33 -12.35 1.87
C PRO A 51 1.87 -13.42 0.91
N ALA A 52 2.95 -13.11 0.23
CA ALA A 52 3.67 -14.03 -0.64
C ALA A 52 5.17 -13.91 -0.38
N ALA A 53 5.87 -15.02 -0.55
CA ALA A 53 7.33 -15.05 -0.44
C ALA A 53 7.97 -14.12 -1.47
N TRP A 54 9.04 -13.45 -1.06
CA TRP A 54 9.80 -12.56 -1.91
C TRP A 54 10.31 -13.30 -3.17
N PRO A 55 9.96 -12.84 -4.38
CA PRO A 55 10.21 -13.61 -5.60
C PRO A 55 11.62 -13.43 -6.18
N MET A 56 12.43 -12.51 -5.64
CA MET A 56 13.75 -12.18 -6.19
C MET A 56 14.88 -12.80 -5.35
N PRO A 57 16.05 -13.10 -5.96
CA PRO A 57 17.21 -13.58 -5.22
C PRO A 57 17.87 -12.50 -4.34
N ASP A 58 17.63 -11.22 -4.64
CA ASP A 58 18.12 -10.09 -3.85
C ASP A 58 17.52 -10.09 -2.43
N ALA A 59 18.30 -9.66 -1.45
CA ALA A 59 17.81 -9.53 -0.09
C ALA A 59 16.76 -8.42 0.04
N GLN A 60 15.75 -8.64 0.88
CA GLN A 60 14.83 -7.59 1.30
C GLN A 60 15.58 -6.48 2.07
N HIS A 61 15.07 -5.26 2.00
CA HIS A 61 15.66 -4.03 2.50
C HIS A 61 14.72 -3.32 3.51
N PRO A 62 14.71 -3.76 4.79
CA PRO A 62 13.85 -3.19 5.81
C PRO A 62 14.00 -1.67 5.99
N GLY A 63 12.88 -1.00 6.26
CA GLY A 63 12.83 0.43 6.58
C GLY A 63 12.92 1.39 5.39
N ARG A 64 12.85 0.89 4.15
CA ARG A 64 12.88 1.71 2.91
C ARG A 64 11.75 1.40 1.94
N CYS A 65 10.59 0.98 2.44
CA CYS A 65 9.49 0.41 1.65
C CYS A 65 9.12 1.22 0.41
N PHE A 66 8.83 2.52 0.54
CA PHE A 66 8.50 3.39 -0.59
C PHE A 66 9.62 3.43 -1.65
N HIS A 67 10.86 3.65 -1.21
CA HIS A 67 12.01 3.75 -2.11
C HIS A 67 12.27 2.45 -2.87
N VAL A 68 12.31 1.32 -2.15
CA VAL A 68 12.67 0.03 -2.76
C VAL A 68 11.53 -0.56 -3.57
N ALA A 69 10.27 -0.40 -3.14
CA ALA A 69 9.11 -0.81 -3.93
C ALA A 69 9.01 0.01 -5.22
N ARG A 70 9.19 1.34 -5.17
CA ARG A 70 9.20 2.16 -6.40
C ARG A 70 10.28 1.68 -7.37
N ARG A 71 11.51 1.47 -6.87
CA ARG A 71 12.62 1.00 -7.72
C ARG A 71 12.29 -0.34 -8.38
N TRP A 72 11.67 -1.27 -7.64
CA TRP A 72 11.26 -2.56 -8.20
C TRP A 72 10.13 -2.42 -9.22
N ALA A 73 9.13 -1.57 -8.97
CA ALA A 73 8.07 -1.27 -9.93
C ALA A 73 8.65 -0.77 -11.27
N GLU A 74 9.61 0.16 -11.22
CA GLU A 74 10.28 0.69 -12.41
C GLU A 74 11.16 -0.34 -13.12
N GLN A 75 11.90 -1.17 -12.37
CA GLN A 75 12.87 -2.11 -12.92
C GLN A 75 12.22 -3.38 -13.48
N ALA A 76 11.20 -3.89 -12.82
CA ALA A 76 10.53 -5.14 -13.16
C ALA A 76 9.20 -4.93 -13.92
N GLY A 77 8.75 -3.68 -14.10
CA GLY A 77 7.43 -3.38 -14.67
C GLY A 77 6.27 -3.83 -13.79
N TRP A 78 6.51 -3.94 -12.48
CA TRP A 78 5.52 -4.35 -11.50
C TRP A 78 4.60 -3.19 -11.11
N THR A 79 3.41 -3.52 -10.59
CA THR A 79 2.48 -2.49 -10.12
C THR A 79 2.85 -2.04 -8.72
N TYR A 80 3.16 -0.76 -8.56
CA TYR A 80 3.43 -0.16 -7.25
C TYR A 80 2.14 -0.03 -6.42
N VAL A 81 2.21 -0.32 -5.12
CA VAL A 81 1.06 -0.26 -4.21
C VAL A 81 1.43 0.51 -2.95
N GLU A 82 0.53 1.40 -2.51
CA GLU A 82 0.58 2.00 -1.17
C GLU A 82 -0.66 1.66 -0.36
N GLY A 83 -0.47 1.37 0.91
CA GLY A 83 -1.57 1.03 1.80
C GLY A 83 -1.10 0.72 3.20
N PHE A 84 -1.73 -0.28 3.81
CA PHE A 84 -1.40 -0.77 5.13
C PHE A 84 -1.03 -2.24 5.08
N VAL A 85 -0.14 -2.64 5.97
CA VAL A 85 0.20 -4.04 6.24
C VAL A 85 -0.11 -4.36 7.70
N LEU A 86 -0.60 -5.57 7.93
CA LEU A 86 -0.78 -6.14 9.26
C LEU A 86 0.40 -7.07 9.58
N VAL A 87 0.97 -6.93 10.77
CA VAL A 87 2.01 -7.81 11.35
C VAL A 87 1.52 -8.41 12.68
N PRO A 88 2.07 -9.55 13.13
CA PRO A 88 1.69 -10.19 14.39
C PRO A 88 1.67 -9.26 15.60
N SER A 89 0.70 -9.47 16.49
CA SER A 89 0.28 -8.56 17.56
C SER A 89 1.26 -8.36 18.73
N GLU A 90 2.48 -8.92 18.68
CA GLU A 90 3.49 -8.72 19.73
C GLU A 90 4.06 -7.29 19.73
N ILE A 91 3.67 -6.47 18.74
CA ILE A 91 4.05 -5.06 18.59
C ILE A 91 2.79 -4.18 18.81
N PRO A 92 2.86 -3.09 19.60
CA PRO A 92 1.71 -2.24 19.95
C PRO A 92 1.01 -1.54 18.77
N PHE A 93 1.54 -1.65 17.56
CA PHE A 93 0.91 -1.21 16.33
C PHE A 93 1.01 -2.35 15.32
N SER A 94 -0.02 -3.21 15.28
CA SER A 94 -0.06 -4.34 14.35
C SER A 94 -0.29 -3.90 12.91
N GLY A 95 -0.94 -2.76 12.68
CA GLY A 95 -1.10 -2.14 11.36
C GLY A 95 -0.20 -0.91 11.19
N PHE A 96 0.42 -0.75 10.02
CA PHE A 96 1.16 0.46 9.66
C PHE A 96 1.15 0.73 8.16
N GLU A 97 1.41 1.98 7.78
CA GLU A 97 1.51 2.42 6.39
C GLU A 97 2.72 1.81 5.70
N HIS A 98 2.53 1.27 4.50
CA HIS A 98 3.58 0.53 3.81
C HIS A 98 3.42 0.62 2.29
N ALA A 99 4.49 0.28 1.58
CA ALA A 99 4.51 0.20 0.13
C ALA A 99 5.17 -1.11 -0.33
N TRP A 100 4.59 -1.70 -1.37
CA TRP A 100 5.03 -2.96 -1.97
C TRP A 100 4.75 -2.95 -3.48
N CYS A 101 5.02 -4.07 -4.15
CA CYS A 101 4.69 -4.28 -5.55
C CYS A 101 3.73 -5.44 -5.75
N LEU A 102 3.01 -5.45 -6.88
CA LEU A 102 2.38 -6.65 -7.42
C LEU A 102 3.16 -7.11 -8.64
N THR A 103 3.51 -8.39 -8.69
CA THR A 103 4.09 -9.02 -9.88
C THR A 103 3.09 -8.99 -11.05
N SER A 104 3.53 -9.40 -12.24
CA SER A 104 2.66 -9.57 -13.42
C SER A 104 1.46 -10.50 -13.15
N GLU A 105 1.61 -11.45 -12.23
CA GLU A 105 0.55 -12.39 -11.81
C GLU A 105 -0.34 -11.83 -10.69
N GLY A 106 -0.15 -10.56 -10.30
CA GLY A 106 -0.91 -9.92 -9.23
C GLY A 106 -0.53 -10.37 -7.82
N ARG A 107 0.61 -11.04 -7.64
CA ARG A 107 1.09 -11.49 -6.32
C ARG A 107 1.88 -10.40 -5.62
N VAL A 108 1.74 -10.29 -4.30
CA VAL A 108 2.55 -9.38 -3.49
C VAL A 108 4.03 -9.72 -3.64
N ALA A 109 4.82 -8.69 -3.92
CA ALA A 109 6.27 -8.70 -3.86
C ALA A 109 6.70 -7.55 -2.94
N ASP A 110 7.00 -7.89 -1.69
CA ASP A 110 7.39 -6.91 -0.67
C ASP A 110 8.91 -6.89 -0.49
N PRO A 111 9.60 -5.86 -1.02
CA PRO A 111 11.05 -5.78 -0.91
C PRO A 111 11.51 -5.27 0.46
N ALA A 112 10.62 -4.91 1.39
CA ALA A 112 10.98 -4.19 2.61
C ALA A 112 10.45 -4.79 3.92
N LEU A 113 9.58 -5.81 3.84
CA LEU A 113 9.11 -6.54 5.01
C LEU A 113 9.52 -8.01 4.87
N PRO A 114 10.27 -8.59 5.83
CA PRO A 114 10.73 -9.96 5.73
C PRO A 114 9.60 -10.98 5.56
N ASP A 115 9.86 -12.04 4.80
CA ASP A 115 8.89 -13.12 4.60
C ASP A 115 8.36 -13.68 5.94
N GLY A 116 7.05 -13.90 6.01
CA GLY A 116 6.36 -14.39 7.21
C GLY A 116 6.04 -13.33 8.26
N TRP A 117 6.45 -12.07 8.07
CA TRP A 117 6.09 -10.99 9.00
C TRP A 117 4.73 -10.39 8.71
N ALA A 118 4.30 -10.33 7.44
CA ALA A 118 2.98 -9.86 7.10
C ALA A 118 1.93 -10.96 7.30
N THR A 119 0.81 -10.61 7.89
CA THR A 119 -0.40 -11.45 7.96
C THR A 119 -1.47 -11.01 6.96
N ALA A 120 -1.49 -9.74 6.57
CA ALA A 120 -2.38 -9.22 5.53
C ALA A 120 -1.84 -7.92 4.94
N TYR A 121 -2.20 -7.65 3.68
CA TYR A 121 -1.97 -6.38 3.00
C TYR A 121 -3.29 -5.78 2.54
N PHE A 122 -3.42 -4.46 2.61
CA PHE A 122 -4.57 -3.75 2.06
C PHE A 122 -4.14 -2.41 1.49
N GLY A 123 -4.22 -2.25 0.17
CA GLY A 123 -3.64 -1.07 -0.49
C GLY A 123 -4.16 -0.77 -1.89
N VAL A 124 -3.82 0.41 -2.37
CA VAL A 124 -4.25 0.96 -3.66
C VAL A 124 -3.17 0.67 -4.70
N PRO A 125 -3.43 -0.18 -5.72
CA PRO A 125 -2.49 -0.38 -6.81
C PRO A 125 -2.49 0.86 -7.70
N LEU A 126 -1.32 1.46 -7.90
CA LEU A 126 -1.17 2.73 -8.61
C LEU A 126 -0.62 2.51 -10.01
N SER A 127 -1.15 3.24 -10.98
CA SER A 127 -0.63 3.20 -12.34
C SER A 127 0.76 3.85 -12.42
N ASP A 128 1.65 3.29 -13.25
CA ASP A 128 2.99 3.83 -13.46
C ASP A 128 2.95 5.32 -13.86
N ARG A 129 2.02 5.67 -14.76
CA ARG A 129 1.79 7.06 -15.16
C ARG A 129 1.58 7.96 -13.95
N PHE A 130 0.66 7.59 -13.06
CA PHE A 130 0.33 8.39 -11.90
C PHE A 130 1.51 8.49 -10.93
N CYS A 131 2.20 7.37 -10.66
CA CYS A 131 3.41 7.36 -9.83
C CYS A 131 4.49 8.33 -10.36
N ARG A 132 4.75 8.31 -11.67
CA ARG A 132 5.73 9.20 -12.32
C ARG A 132 5.34 10.68 -12.22
N GLU A 133 4.06 10.99 -12.46
CA GLU A 133 3.54 12.36 -12.33
C GLU A 133 3.67 12.87 -10.89
N GLN A 134 3.24 12.10 -9.89
CA GLN A 134 3.32 12.50 -8.49
C GLN A 134 4.77 12.63 -8.01
N ARG A 135 5.68 11.76 -8.46
CA ARG A 135 7.11 11.90 -8.16
C ARG A 135 7.70 13.18 -8.74
N ALA A 136 7.35 13.54 -9.95
CA ALA A 136 7.82 14.79 -10.56
C ALA A 136 7.32 16.03 -9.79
N LEU A 137 6.12 15.97 -9.23
CA LEU A 137 5.52 17.06 -8.45
C LEU A 137 6.03 17.16 -7.01
N ARG A 138 6.13 16.02 -6.32
CA ARG A 138 6.46 15.95 -4.87
C ARG A 138 7.94 15.75 -4.59
N GLY A 139 8.66 15.12 -5.52
CA GLY A 139 10.05 14.72 -5.31
C GLY A 139 10.25 13.65 -4.21
N THR A 140 9.19 12.98 -3.76
CA THR A 140 9.19 11.89 -2.76
C THR A 140 9.09 10.52 -3.43
N ASP A 141 9.46 9.47 -2.71
CA ASP A 141 9.22 8.08 -3.15
C ASP A 141 7.78 7.63 -2.79
N ALA A 142 7.22 8.15 -1.69
CA ALA A 142 5.80 7.96 -1.38
C ALA A 142 4.91 8.82 -2.30
N VAL A 143 3.84 8.24 -2.83
CA VAL A 143 2.92 8.81 -3.82
C VAL A 143 1.67 9.39 -3.16
N LEU A 144 1.06 8.67 -2.22
CA LEU A 144 -0.17 9.07 -1.52
C LEU A 144 0.12 9.53 -0.09
N THR A 145 0.96 8.78 0.64
CA THR A 145 1.21 9.03 2.06
C THR A 145 2.49 9.82 2.35
N PHE A 146 2.89 9.86 3.62
CA PHE A 146 4.11 10.44 4.15
C PHE A 146 5.33 9.63 3.73
N ASP A 147 6.36 10.31 3.21
CA ASP A 147 7.67 9.70 2.98
C ASP A 147 8.51 9.82 4.26
N PRO A 148 8.91 8.71 4.91
CA PRO A 148 9.69 8.78 6.15
C PRO A 148 11.07 9.41 5.97
N VAL A 149 11.61 9.44 4.74
CA VAL A 149 12.89 10.10 4.42
C VAL A 149 12.71 11.61 4.24
N LYS A 150 11.52 12.04 3.79
CA LYS A 150 11.16 13.45 3.55
C LYS A 150 9.91 13.83 4.34
N PHE A 151 9.94 13.58 5.65
CA PHE A 151 8.77 13.68 6.53
C PHE A 151 8.10 15.08 6.53
N TRP A 152 8.83 16.14 6.17
CA TRP A 152 8.30 17.51 6.06
C TRP A 152 7.34 17.73 4.90
N GLU A 153 7.37 16.89 3.86
CA GLU A 153 6.46 17.00 2.69
C GLU A 153 5.02 16.57 3.04
N GLY A 154 4.84 15.86 4.16
CA GLY A 154 3.53 15.39 4.59
C GLY A 154 2.92 14.33 3.67
N ALA A 155 1.65 14.00 3.89
CA ALA A 155 0.82 13.24 2.95
C ALA A 155 0.50 14.07 1.70
N ASN A 156 0.06 13.42 0.62
CA ASN A 156 -0.33 14.09 -0.62
C ASN A 156 -1.67 14.84 -0.47
N THR A 157 -1.65 15.98 0.21
CA THR A 157 -2.87 16.76 0.51
C THR A 157 -3.60 17.25 -0.73
N THR A 158 -2.91 17.42 -1.87
CA THR A 158 -3.56 17.72 -3.16
C THR A 158 -4.50 16.60 -3.57
N ILE A 159 -4.04 15.34 -3.53
CA ILE A 159 -4.88 14.18 -3.86
C ILE A 159 -5.96 13.95 -2.80
N LEU A 160 -5.64 14.14 -1.52
CA LEU A 160 -6.64 14.03 -0.45
C LEU A 160 -7.78 15.05 -0.62
N ARG A 161 -7.45 16.28 -1.04
CA ARG A 161 -8.45 17.33 -1.32
C ARG A 161 -9.25 17.08 -2.59
N GLN A 162 -8.55 16.80 -3.70
CA GLN A 162 -9.15 16.83 -5.04
C GLN A 162 -9.71 15.49 -5.50
N GLY A 163 -9.28 14.38 -4.88
CA GLY A 163 -9.61 13.05 -5.34
C GLY A 163 -8.49 12.42 -6.18
N LEU A 164 -8.65 11.13 -6.46
CA LEU A 164 -7.77 10.42 -7.39
C LEU A 164 -8.26 10.69 -8.82
N PRO A 165 -7.38 11.03 -9.77
CA PRO A 165 -7.76 11.06 -11.18
C PRO A 165 -8.15 9.64 -11.64
N SER A 166 -8.99 9.53 -12.66
CA SER A 166 -9.57 8.24 -13.11
C SER A 166 -8.54 7.20 -13.56
N TYR A 167 -7.33 7.63 -13.93
CA TYR A 167 -6.23 6.77 -14.34
C TYR A 167 -5.26 6.42 -13.19
N ALA A 168 -5.50 6.91 -11.97
CA ALA A 168 -4.54 6.74 -10.87
C ALA A 168 -4.45 5.28 -10.40
N VAL A 169 -5.58 4.58 -10.36
CA VAL A 169 -5.64 3.19 -9.89
C VAL A 169 -5.35 2.27 -11.07
N SER A 170 -4.38 1.37 -10.88
CA SER A 170 -4.11 0.29 -11.83
C SER A 170 -5.28 -0.71 -11.79
N LEU A 171 -5.92 -0.93 -12.93
CA LEU A 171 -6.94 -1.97 -13.06
C LEU A 171 -6.22 -3.31 -13.29
N PRO A 172 -6.68 -4.42 -12.68
CA PRO A 172 -6.16 -5.72 -13.06
C PRO A 172 -6.41 -5.91 -14.57
N GLU A 173 -5.37 -6.28 -15.31
CA GLU A 173 -5.57 -6.73 -16.68
C GLU A 173 -6.49 -7.96 -16.59
N HIS A 174 -7.73 -7.79 -17.08
CA HIS A 174 -8.65 -8.91 -17.20
C HIS A 174 -7.96 -9.96 -18.05
N THR A 175 -7.63 -11.11 -17.45
CA THR A 175 -7.25 -12.29 -18.21
C THR A 175 -8.45 -12.65 -19.10
N ALA A 176 -8.33 -12.35 -20.38
CA ALA A 176 -9.25 -12.80 -21.42
C ALA A 176 -9.07 -14.30 -21.66
#